data_AF-A0A5N5CYP8-F1
#
_entry.id   AF-A0A5N5CYP8-F1
#
_cell.length_a   1.000
_cell.length_b   1.000
_cell.length_c   1.000
_cell.angle_alpha   90.00
_cell.angle_beta   90.00
_cell.angle_gamma   90.00
#
_symmetry.space_group_name_H-M   'P 1'
#
loop_
_entity.id
_entity.type
_entity.pdbx_description
1 polymer ?
#
loop_
_entity_poly.entity_id
_entity_poly.type
_entity_poly.pdbx_seq_one_letter_code
_entity_poly.pdbx_strand_id
1 'polypeptide(L)'
;MAPISIPPSRPICCRSNANIGHAAGMDTTHEQFLKIQIDPAFYRSGEHSDITVRYGNGSDTRERMLHKIVLCSQSEFFRLMLAAPMKESHENMVELHEDPDLIDSAIDFIYLGSLTLPDLASPAHVAIRILRTYEIANQYMIGALQDAAATRFSNLIKLNPSLSANVTVLRAAYEDLTRDTHNLQKLIARAYNIWAPAISHEMKSFLLENKDAITDYFFEMARERLELGSCRVCWHCNYQVNVCVTPADPTVENRYDTPVYNAHFLKHCPSCGNPLQPRSLGPVLDD
;
A
#
# COMPACT_ATOMS: atom_id res chain seq x y z
N MET A 1 -41.62 54.29 7.30
CA MET A 1 -40.93 53.24 8.08
C MET A 1 -40.84 52.01 7.19
N ALA A 2 -39.67 51.80 6.59
CA ALA A 2 -39.35 50.65 5.75
C ALA A 2 -38.32 49.77 6.48
N PRO A 3 -38.37 48.43 6.40
CA PRO A 3 -37.43 47.59 7.09
C PRO A 3 -36.06 47.60 6.39
N ILE A 4 -35.02 47.74 7.19
CA ILE A 4 -33.61 47.71 6.83
C ILE A 4 -33.25 46.29 6.39
N SER A 5 -32.79 46.14 5.15
CA SER A 5 -32.22 44.91 4.62
C SER A 5 -30.76 44.76 5.07
N ILE A 6 -30.48 43.70 5.83
CA ILE A 6 -29.12 43.28 6.20
C ILE A 6 -28.57 42.43 5.03
N PRO A 7 -27.41 42.74 4.44
CA PRO A 7 -26.82 41.91 3.40
C PRO A 7 -26.19 40.63 4.00
N PRO A 8 -26.22 39.49 3.29
CA PRO A 8 -25.56 38.28 3.75
C PRO A 8 -24.04 38.45 3.75
N SER A 9 -23.45 38.16 4.90
CA SER A 9 -22.02 38.09 5.16
C SER A 9 -21.32 37.14 4.18
N ARG A 10 -20.31 37.66 3.46
CA ARG A 10 -19.35 36.86 2.68
C ARG A 10 -18.54 35.97 3.64
N PRO A 11 -18.24 34.70 3.31
CA PRO A 11 -17.23 33.97 4.05
C PRO A 11 -15.86 34.61 3.81
N ILE A 12 -15.21 34.96 4.92
CA ILE A 12 -13.88 35.54 5.00
C ILE A 12 -12.88 34.49 4.52
N CYS A 13 -12.19 34.81 3.43
CA CYS A 13 -11.03 34.08 2.95
C CYS A 13 -9.87 34.33 3.93
N CYS A 14 -9.55 33.34 4.76
CA CYS A 14 -8.33 33.38 5.57
C CYS A 14 -7.12 33.10 4.67
N ARG A 15 -6.53 34.19 4.14
CA ARG A 15 -5.10 34.25 3.86
C ARG A 15 -4.37 34.46 5.17
N SER A 16 -3.46 33.55 5.50
CA SER A 16 -2.29 33.88 6.30
C SER A 16 -1.11 33.04 5.82
N ASN A 17 -0.28 33.67 5.00
CA ASN A 17 1.13 33.32 4.85
C ASN A 17 1.82 33.50 6.21
N ALA A 18 2.51 32.48 6.68
CA ALA A 18 3.69 32.64 7.50
C ALA A 18 4.69 31.57 7.08
N ASN A 19 5.84 32.05 6.61
CA ASN A 19 6.95 31.29 6.09
C ASN A 19 8.00 31.12 7.20
N ILE A 20 8.77 30.04 7.11
CA ILE A 20 10.09 29.80 7.72
C ILE A 20 10.12 29.36 9.20
N GLY A 21 10.52 28.10 9.39
CA GLY A 21 11.08 27.57 10.63
C GLY A 21 11.68 26.19 10.38
N HIS A 22 13.00 26.13 10.17
CA HIS A 22 13.78 24.88 10.28
C HIS A 22 13.50 24.19 11.61
N ALA A 23 13.13 22.92 11.57
CA ALA A 23 13.42 21.96 12.63
C ALA A 23 13.48 20.55 12.03
N ALA A 24 14.70 20.04 11.93
CA ALA A 24 14.93 18.60 11.93
C ALA A 24 14.31 18.03 13.21
N GLY A 25 13.46 17.02 13.08
CA GLY A 25 12.77 16.40 14.20
C GLY A 25 12.04 15.17 13.73
N MET A 26 12.74 14.04 13.83
CA MET A 26 12.24 12.67 13.83
C MET A 26 10.74 12.53 14.12
N ASP A 27 10.00 11.94 13.18
CA ASP A 27 8.72 11.30 13.47
C ASP A 27 8.90 9.78 13.24
N THR A 28 9.37 9.12 14.29
CA THR A 28 9.60 7.68 14.36
C THR A 28 8.29 6.96 14.62
N THR A 29 7.55 6.65 13.57
CA THR A 29 6.42 5.70 13.65
C THR A 29 6.84 4.34 13.11
N HIS A 30 7.06 3.40 14.03
CA HIS A 30 7.02 1.95 13.82
C HIS A 30 8.17 1.21 13.09
N GLU A 31 9.43 1.65 13.25
CA GLU A 31 10.58 0.74 13.04
C GLU A 31 10.76 -0.16 14.27
N GLN A 32 9.87 -1.15 14.44
CA GLN A 32 10.02 -2.15 15.50
C GLN A 32 11.03 -3.23 15.07
N PHE A 33 12.27 -2.98 15.47
CA PHE A 33 13.29 -3.94 15.91
C PHE A 33 13.58 -5.17 15.03
N LEU A 34 14.43 -4.95 14.03
CA LEU A 34 15.41 -5.94 13.57
C LEU A 34 16.85 -5.45 13.78
N LYS A 35 17.18 -5.00 14.99
CA LYS A 35 18.60 -4.82 15.34
C LYS A 35 19.09 -6.09 15.98
N ILE A 36 19.43 -7.07 15.17
CA ILE A 36 20.33 -8.13 15.61
C ILE A 36 21.63 -7.44 16.01
N GLN A 37 22.06 -7.61 17.26
CA GLN A 37 23.29 -7.02 17.78
C GLN A 37 24.51 -7.82 17.35
N ILE A 38 24.65 -8.08 16.04
CA ILE A 38 25.86 -8.65 15.47
C ILE A 38 26.64 -7.51 14.83
N ASP A 39 27.93 -7.44 15.15
CA ASP A 39 28.82 -6.54 14.46
C ASP A 39 28.78 -6.87 12.95
N PRO A 40 28.43 -5.92 12.07
CA PRO A 40 28.40 -6.15 10.63
C PRO A 40 29.74 -6.63 10.05
N ALA A 41 30.85 -6.52 10.78
CA ALA A 41 32.13 -7.13 10.43
C ALA A 41 32.03 -8.67 10.32
N PHE A 42 31.40 -9.36 11.28
CA PHE A 42 31.23 -10.82 11.25
C PHE A 42 30.41 -11.27 10.05
N TYR A 43 29.37 -10.50 9.73
CA TYR A 43 28.56 -10.72 8.54
C TYR A 43 29.38 -10.61 7.24
N ARG A 44 30.21 -9.57 7.12
CA ARG A 44 31.01 -9.31 5.91
C ARG A 44 32.20 -10.24 5.74
N SER A 45 32.82 -10.69 6.84
CA SER A 45 33.99 -11.56 6.80
C SER A 45 33.64 -13.05 6.74
N GLY A 46 32.44 -13.43 7.18
CA GLY A 46 32.06 -14.84 7.39
C GLY A 46 32.70 -15.45 8.63
N GLU A 47 33.33 -14.65 9.50
CA GLU A 47 33.92 -15.15 10.74
C GLU A 47 32.83 -15.70 11.67
N HIS A 48 33.05 -16.92 12.18
CA HIS A 48 32.08 -17.72 12.94
C HIS A 48 30.85 -18.21 12.16
N SER A 49 30.87 -18.16 10.83
CA SER A 49 29.83 -18.80 10.02
C SER A 49 29.80 -20.32 10.24
N ASP A 50 28.60 -20.88 10.29
CA ASP A 50 28.33 -22.30 10.46
C ASP A 50 27.38 -22.84 9.37
N ILE A 51 27.10 -22.03 8.35
CA ILE A 51 26.31 -22.40 7.18
C ILE A 51 26.75 -21.62 5.95
N THR A 52 26.71 -22.29 4.80
CA THR A 52 26.90 -21.69 3.49
C THR A 52 25.57 -21.68 2.74
N VAL A 53 25.17 -20.52 2.23
CA VAL A 53 23.99 -20.39 1.37
C VAL A 53 24.46 -20.08 -0.05
N ARG A 54 24.17 -20.97 -0.99
CA ARG A 54 24.42 -20.82 -2.41
C ARG A 54 23.11 -20.51 -3.12
N TYR A 55 23.11 -19.50 -3.97
CA TYR A 55 21.89 -19.01 -4.59
C TYR A 55 22.12 -18.47 -6.00
N GLY A 56 21.07 -18.42 -6.82
CA GLY A 56 21.16 -18.09 -8.24
C GLY A 56 21.27 -19.31 -9.14
N ASN A 57 21.40 -19.07 -10.44
CA ASN A 57 21.47 -20.12 -11.45
C ASN A 57 22.59 -19.85 -12.46
N GLY A 58 23.25 -20.92 -12.91
CA GLY A 58 24.25 -20.85 -13.97
C GLY A 58 25.42 -19.94 -13.60
N SER A 59 25.75 -18.99 -14.48
CA SER A 59 26.89 -18.08 -14.31
C SER A 59 26.69 -16.98 -13.26
N ASP A 60 25.47 -16.77 -12.76
CA ASP A 60 25.18 -15.79 -11.70
C ASP A 60 24.96 -16.46 -10.33
N THR A 61 25.59 -17.61 -10.12
CA THR A 61 25.57 -18.30 -8.83
C THR A 61 26.44 -17.53 -7.84
N ARG A 62 25.87 -17.18 -6.68
CA ARG A 62 26.55 -16.53 -5.55
C ARG A 62 26.57 -17.45 -4.34
N GLU A 63 27.52 -17.23 -3.44
CA GLU A 63 27.68 -17.99 -2.22
C GLU A 63 28.02 -17.07 -1.06
N ARG A 64 27.38 -17.27 0.10
CA ARG A 64 27.66 -16.52 1.32
C ARG A 64 27.81 -17.45 2.52
N MET A 65 28.85 -17.20 3.31
CA MET A 65 29.08 -17.80 4.62
C MET A 65 28.30 -17.02 5.68
N LEU A 66 27.35 -17.68 6.34
CA LEU A 66 26.35 -17.07 7.22
C LEU A 66 26.26 -17.83 8.55
N HIS A 67 25.42 -17.32 9.45
CA HIS A 67 25.22 -17.81 10.80
C HIS A 67 23.80 -18.36 10.94
N LYS A 68 23.69 -19.66 11.26
CA LYS A 68 22.40 -20.36 11.45
C LYS A 68 21.54 -19.67 12.47
N ILE A 69 22.12 -19.28 13.62
CA ILE A 69 21.36 -18.65 14.70
C ILE A 69 20.69 -17.35 14.24
N VAL A 70 21.35 -16.59 13.37
CA VAL A 70 20.82 -15.34 12.82
C VAL A 70 19.69 -15.64 11.85
N LEU A 71 19.93 -16.51 10.87
CA LEU A 71 18.93 -16.90 9.88
C LEU A 71 17.68 -17.48 10.56
N CYS A 72 17.84 -18.45 11.45
CA CYS A 72 16.74 -19.08 12.19
C CYS A 72 15.99 -18.11 13.10
N SER A 73 16.65 -17.05 13.60
CA SER A 73 15.99 -16.04 14.43
C SER A 73 15.05 -15.13 13.65
N GLN A 74 15.29 -14.96 12.34
CA GLN A 74 14.55 -14.03 11.47
C GLN A 74 13.67 -14.69 10.43
N SER A 75 13.86 -15.99 10.21
CA SER A 75 13.17 -16.74 9.18
C SER A 75 12.72 -18.07 9.76
N GLU A 76 11.40 -18.23 9.81
CA GLU A 76 10.80 -19.51 10.18
C GLU A 76 11.18 -20.60 9.17
N PHE A 77 11.40 -20.23 7.90
CA PHE A 77 11.83 -21.16 6.86
C PHE A 77 13.18 -21.78 7.20
N PHE A 78 14.19 -20.94 7.48
CA PHE A 78 15.52 -21.44 7.84
C PHE A 78 15.47 -22.21 9.16
N ARG A 79 14.66 -21.77 10.13
CA ARG A 79 14.47 -22.48 11.41
C ARG A 79 13.94 -23.90 11.22
N LEU A 80 12.90 -24.08 10.40
CA LEU A 80 12.30 -25.38 10.14
C LEU A 80 13.21 -26.28 9.29
N MET A 81 13.79 -25.72 8.22
CA MET A 81 14.66 -26.44 7.30
C MET A 81 15.92 -26.97 8.00
N LEU A 82 16.55 -26.15 8.85
CA LEU A 82 17.79 -26.53 9.55
C LEU A 82 17.54 -27.42 10.79
N ALA A 83 16.32 -27.45 11.31
CA ALA A 83 15.93 -28.35 12.39
C ALA A 83 15.51 -29.75 11.88
N ALA A 84 15.10 -29.86 10.61
CA ALA A 84 14.72 -31.13 10.01
C ALA A 84 15.97 -32.01 9.76
N PRO A 85 15.90 -33.35 9.93
CA PRO A 85 17.01 -34.26 9.66
C PRO A 85 17.19 -34.51 8.16
N MET A 86 17.34 -33.43 7.39
CA MET A 86 17.53 -33.44 5.94
C MET A 86 18.99 -33.17 5.60
N LYS A 87 19.37 -33.37 4.33
CA LYS A 87 20.74 -33.25 3.84
C LYS A 87 21.37 -31.89 4.21
N GLU A 88 20.56 -30.84 4.13
CA GLU A 88 20.92 -29.44 4.42
C GLU A 88 21.34 -29.25 5.89
N SER A 89 20.74 -29.99 6.81
CA SER A 89 21.09 -29.95 8.25
C SER A 89 22.45 -30.58 8.54
N HIS A 90 22.88 -31.54 7.72
CA HIS A 90 24.13 -32.28 7.89
C HIS A 90 25.30 -31.68 7.11
N GLU A 91 25.04 -31.15 5.91
CA GLU A 91 26.09 -30.61 5.03
C GLU A 91 26.40 -29.13 5.29
N ASN A 92 25.62 -28.45 6.14
CA ASN A 92 25.74 -27.01 6.41
C ASN A 92 25.72 -26.17 5.12
N MET A 93 25.06 -26.66 4.08
CA MET A 93 24.93 -26.00 2.78
C MET A 93 23.47 -25.98 2.37
N VAL A 94 23.01 -24.81 1.92
CA VAL A 94 21.65 -24.60 1.42
C VAL A 94 21.74 -24.07 0.00
N GLU A 95 20.94 -24.62 -0.89
CA GLU A 95 20.84 -24.19 -2.28
C GLU A 95 19.49 -23.53 -2.53
N LEU A 96 19.54 -22.31 -3.04
CA LEU A 96 18.40 -21.50 -3.47
C LEU A 96 18.55 -21.23 -4.98
N HIS A 97 17.47 -21.04 -5.72
CA HIS A 97 17.48 -20.88 -7.18
C HIS A 97 16.89 -19.56 -7.67
N GLU A 98 16.61 -18.65 -6.74
CA GLU A 98 15.97 -17.37 -6.96
C GLU A 98 16.97 -16.32 -7.48
N ASP A 99 16.44 -15.16 -7.90
CA ASP A 99 17.23 -14.00 -8.34
C ASP A 99 18.24 -13.62 -7.23
N PRO A 100 19.55 -13.65 -7.52
CA PRO A 100 20.58 -13.37 -6.53
C PRO A 100 20.47 -12.01 -5.86
N ASP A 101 19.98 -10.99 -6.57
CA ASP A 101 19.83 -9.65 -6.01
C ASP A 101 18.70 -9.59 -4.97
N LEU A 102 17.66 -10.41 -5.15
CA LEU A 102 16.57 -10.51 -4.18
C LEU A 102 17.01 -11.26 -2.92
N ILE A 103 17.78 -12.34 -3.10
CA ILE A 103 18.34 -13.09 -1.98
C ILE A 103 19.35 -12.26 -1.20
N ASP A 104 20.21 -11.51 -1.89
CA ASP A 104 21.12 -10.54 -1.27
C ASP A 104 20.34 -9.52 -0.43
N SER A 105 19.28 -8.94 -0.99
CA SER A 105 18.44 -7.98 -0.26
C SER A 105 17.79 -8.60 0.99
N ALA A 106 17.36 -9.86 0.91
CA ALA A 106 16.77 -10.57 2.04
C ALA A 106 17.79 -10.89 3.13
N ILE A 107 18.98 -11.38 2.75
CA ILE A 107 20.07 -11.67 3.70
C ILE A 107 20.58 -10.36 4.33
N ASP A 108 20.83 -9.32 3.53
CA ASP A 108 21.25 -8.01 4.03
C ASP A 108 20.22 -7.47 5.02
N PHE A 109 18.92 -7.64 4.75
CA PHE A 109 17.87 -7.25 5.68
C PHE A 109 17.89 -8.06 6.99
N ILE A 110 18.10 -9.38 6.93
CA ILE A 110 18.22 -10.23 8.13
C ILE A 110 19.33 -9.72 9.05
N TYR A 111 20.47 -9.29 8.50
CA TYR A 111 21.62 -8.86 9.31
C TYR A 111 21.61 -7.38 9.67
N LEU A 112 21.14 -6.52 8.77
CA LEU A 112 21.26 -5.06 8.89
C LEU A 112 19.94 -4.40 9.28
N GLY A 113 18.81 -5.11 9.17
CA GLY A 113 17.47 -4.61 9.48
C GLY A 113 16.95 -3.54 8.53
N SER A 114 17.61 -3.33 7.39
CA SER A 114 17.33 -2.24 6.45
C SER A 114 17.04 -2.78 5.06
N LEU A 115 15.88 -2.43 4.50
CA LEU A 115 15.54 -2.75 3.11
C LEU A 115 16.24 -1.77 2.17
N THR A 116 17.35 -2.21 1.59
CA THR A 116 18.04 -1.48 0.53
C THR A 116 17.48 -1.87 -0.83
N LEU A 117 17.11 -0.87 -1.62
CA LEU A 117 16.74 -1.08 -3.02
C LEU A 117 17.86 -0.52 -3.89
N PRO A 118 18.23 -1.21 -4.98
CA PRO A 118 19.20 -0.68 -5.93
C PRO A 118 18.69 0.65 -6.51
N ASP A 119 19.62 1.48 -6.96
CA ASP A 119 19.26 2.70 -7.69
C ASP A 119 18.67 2.29 -9.04
N LEU A 120 17.35 2.44 -9.17
CA LEU A 120 16.58 2.00 -10.33
C LEU A 120 16.06 3.21 -11.10
N ALA A 121 16.14 3.12 -12.43
CA ALA A 121 15.90 4.24 -13.33
C ALA A 121 14.47 4.81 -13.31
N SER A 122 13.46 4.09 -12.79
CA SER A 122 12.10 4.61 -12.72
C SER A 122 11.30 4.10 -11.50
N PRO A 123 10.29 4.86 -11.03
CA PRO A 123 9.42 4.45 -9.93
C PRO A 123 8.69 3.12 -10.17
N ALA A 124 8.38 2.79 -11.44
CA ALA A 124 7.76 1.51 -11.79
C ALA A 124 8.72 0.33 -11.56
N HIS A 125 10.00 0.46 -11.94
CA HIS A 125 11.00 -0.57 -11.65
C HIS A 125 11.21 -0.74 -10.14
N VAL A 126 11.23 0.37 -9.39
CA VAL A 126 11.29 0.32 -7.92
C VAL A 126 10.08 -0.43 -7.34
N ALA A 127 8.87 -0.12 -7.83
CA ALA A 127 7.65 -0.80 -7.39
C ALA A 127 7.70 -2.30 -7.64
N ILE A 128 8.10 -2.72 -8.85
CA ILE A 128 8.24 -4.15 -9.21
C ILE A 128 9.30 -4.83 -8.34
N ARG A 129 10.45 -4.18 -8.09
CA ARG A 129 11.49 -4.74 -7.22
C ARG A 129 10.99 -4.92 -5.77
N ILE A 130 10.20 -3.98 -5.25
CA ILE A 130 9.59 -4.11 -3.91
C ILE A 130 8.60 -5.28 -3.88
N LEU A 131 7.73 -5.42 -4.88
CA LEU A 131 6.78 -6.54 -4.96
C LEU A 131 7.49 -7.90 -4.98
N ARG A 132 8.56 -8.02 -5.77
CA ARG A 132 9.38 -9.23 -5.80
C ARG A 132 10.09 -9.50 -4.47
N THR A 133 10.54 -8.44 -3.79
CA THR A 133 11.14 -8.58 -2.45
C THR A 133 10.10 -9.04 -1.42
N TYR A 134 8.86 -8.54 -1.52
CA TYR A 134 7.75 -9.00 -0.69
C TYR A 134 7.49 -10.50 -0.89
N GLU A 135 7.51 -10.98 -2.14
CA GLU A 135 7.32 -12.41 -2.43
C GLU A 135 8.43 -13.26 -1.84
N ILE A 136 9.69 -12.85 -1.98
CA ILE A 136 10.84 -13.53 -1.40
C ILE A 136 10.76 -13.55 0.13
N ALA A 137 10.38 -12.43 0.74
CA ALA A 137 10.16 -12.34 2.17
C ALA A 137 9.10 -13.35 2.63
N ASN A 138 8.00 -13.47 1.88
CA ASN A 138 6.95 -14.43 2.18
C ASN A 138 7.41 -15.88 1.97
N GLN A 139 8.12 -16.15 0.87
CA GLN A 139 8.64 -17.47 0.53
C GLN A 139 9.54 -18.03 1.63
N TYR A 140 10.44 -17.19 2.16
CA TYR A 140 11.35 -17.53 3.25
C TYR A 140 10.82 -17.14 4.63
N MET A 141 9.54 -16.78 4.74
CA MET A 141 8.87 -16.48 6.01
C MET A 141 9.64 -15.46 6.88
N ILE A 142 10.12 -14.38 6.26
CA ILE A 142 10.79 -13.24 6.87
C ILE A 142 9.75 -12.13 7.08
N GLY A 143 8.90 -12.28 8.10
CA GLY A 143 7.72 -11.42 8.30
C GLY A 143 8.05 -9.92 8.38
N ALA A 144 9.12 -9.55 9.10
CA ALA A 144 9.52 -8.15 9.19
C ALA A 144 10.02 -7.56 7.86
N LEU A 145 10.57 -8.36 6.94
CA LEU A 145 10.92 -7.90 5.59
C LEU A 145 9.67 -7.71 4.75
N GLN A 146 8.71 -8.61 4.90
CA GLN A 146 7.41 -8.54 4.23
C GLN A 146 6.70 -7.23 4.63
N ASP A 147 6.66 -6.90 5.92
CA ASP A 147 6.10 -5.65 6.45
C ASP A 147 6.85 -4.41 5.95
N ALA A 148 8.18 -4.47 5.95
CA ALA A 148 9.02 -3.38 5.43
C ALA A 148 8.78 -3.13 3.93
N ALA A 149 8.69 -4.20 3.13
CA ALA A 149 8.39 -4.12 1.71
C ALA A 149 6.97 -3.55 1.47
N ALA A 150 5.96 -4.01 2.21
CA ALA A 150 4.59 -3.49 2.12
C ALA A 150 4.51 -1.99 2.48
N THR A 151 5.18 -1.59 3.56
CA THR A 151 5.25 -0.19 3.99
C THR A 151 5.93 0.67 2.94
N ARG A 152 7.06 0.20 2.39
CA ARG A 152 7.80 0.91 1.34
C ARG A 152 6.97 1.06 0.07
N PHE A 153 6.25 0.02 -0.32
CA PHE A 153 5.36 0.04 -1.48
C PHE A 153 4.20 1.02 -1.28
N SER A 154 3.56 1.01 -0.10
CA SER A 154 2.50 1.96 0.27
C SER A 154 2.97 3.40 0.11
N ASN A 155 4.15 3.71 0.65
CA ASN A 155 4.73 5.05 0.58
C ASN A 155 5.07 5.43 -0.87
N LEU A 156 5.58 4.49 -1.67
CA LEU A 156 5.89 4.72 -3.07
C LEU A 156 4.63 5.06 -3.89
N ILE A 157 3.53 4.33 -3.66
CA ILE A 157 2.24 4.61 -4.32
C ILE A 157 1.67 5.97 -3.88
N LYS A 158 1.74 6.31 -2.58
CA LYS A 158 1.29 7.62 -2.09
C LYS A 158 2.05 8.77 -2.77
N LEU A 159 3.34 8.61 -2.99
CA LEU A 159 4.19 9.59 -3.67
C LEU A 159 4.00 9.60 -5.19
N ASN A 160 3.64 8.46 -5.78
CA ASN A 160 3.47 8.30 -7.23
C ASN A 160 2.14 7.60 -7.54
N PRO A 161 0.99 8.29 -7.42
CA PRO A 161 -0.32 7.66 -7.59
C PRO A 161 -0.54 7.01 -8.96
N SER A 162 0.14 7.47 -10.01
CA SER A 162 0.07 6.85 -11.34
C SER A 162 0.54 5.39 -11.37
N LEU A 163 1.32 4.94 -10.38
CA LEU A 163 1.76 3.55 -10.27
C LEU A 163 0.60 2.58 -10.03
N SER A 164 -0.49 3.01 -9.37
CA SER A 164 -1.66 2.15 -9.17
C SER A 164 -2.44 1.87 -10.45
N ALA A 165 -2.20 2.64 -11.51
CA ALA A 165 -2.76 2.44 -12.85
C ALA A 165 -1.73 1.89 -13.86
N ASN A 166 -0.51 1.59 -13.42
CA ASN A 166 0.54 1.12 -14.31
C ASN A 166 0.41 -0.39 -14.54
N VAL A 167 0.12 -0.79 -15.78
CA VAL A 167 -0.12 -2.20 -16.14
C VAL A 167 1.07 -3.11 -15.83
N THR A 168 2.32 -2.64 -15.96
CA THR A 168 3.49 -3.47 -15.62
C THR A 168 3.59 -3.75 -14.12
N VAL A 169 3.24 -2.76 -13.28
CA VAL A 169 3.19 -2.93 -11.82
C VAL A 169 2.04 -3.86 -11.43
N LEU A 170 0.89 -3.74 -12.10
CA LEU A 170 -0.26 -4.59 -11.85
C LEU A 170 -0.02 -6.05 -12.24
N ARG A 171 0.60 -6.30 -13.40
CA ARG A 171 1.04 -7.65 -13.77
C ARG A 171 1.97 -8.23 -12.72
N ALA A 172 2.97 -7.45 -12.29
CA ALA A 172 3.87 -7.88 -11.23
C ALA A 172 3.17 -8.13 -9.88
N ALA A 173 2.00 -7.55 -9.62
CA ALA A 173 1.27 -7.73 -8.37
C ALA A 173 0.22 -8.86 -8.39
N TYR A 174 -0.36 -9.16 -9.56
CA TYR A 174 -1.46 -10.12 -9.71
C TYR A 174 -1.08 -11.37 -10.50
N GLU A 175 -0.04 -11.32 -11.34
CA GLU A 175 0.41 -12.46 -12.16
C GLU A 175 1.70 -13.07 -11.60
N ASP A 176 2.66 -12.24 -11.17
CA ASP A 176 3.99 -12.72 -10.75
C ASP A 176 4.06 -13.18 -9.29
N LEU A 177 3.12 -12.75 -8.42
CA LEU A 177 3.13 -13.13 -7.00
C LEU A 177 2.33 -14.43 -6.80
N THR A 178 2.93 -15.42 -6.14
CA THR A 178 2.35 -16.77 -6.06
C THR A 178 1.65 -17.05 -4.74
N ARG A 179 1.79 -16.15 -3.75
CA ARG A 179 1.31 -16.37 -2.38
C ARG A 179 0.60 -15.13 -1.81
N ASP A 180 -0.02 -15.29 -0.63
CA ASP A 180 -0.93 -14.36 0.04
C ASP A 180 -0.50 -12.88 -0.01
N THR A 181 -1.00 -12.18 -1.03
CA THR A 181 -0.70 -10.79 -1.36
C THR A 181 -1.93 -9.91 -1.30
N HIS A 182 -3.01 -10.44 -0.72
CA HIS A 182 -4.30 -9.77 -0.62
C HIS A 182 -4.17 -8.37 -0.01
N ASN A 183 -3.29 -8.18 0.98
CA ASN A 183 -3.05 -6.87 1.57
C ASN A 183 -2.42 -5.85 0.60
N LEU A 184 -1.47 -6.28 -0.24
CA LEU A 184 -0.85 -5.44 -1.27
C LEU A 184 -1.80 -5.16 -2.43
N GLN A 185 -2.49 -6.19 -2.92
CA GLN A 185 -3.47 -6.09 -4.00
C GLN A 185 -4.61 -5.13 -3.64
N LYS A 186 -5.15 -5.26 -2.42
CA LYS A 186 -6.14 -4.33 -1.86
C LYS A 186 -5.61 -2.90 -1.76
N LEU A 187 -4.34 -2.71 -1.40
CA LEU A 187 -3.72 -1.39 -1.36
C LEU A 187 -3.66 -0.77 -2.75
N ILE A 188 -3.29 -1.54 -3.78
CA ILE A 188 -3.25 -1.09 -5.17
C ILE A 188 -4.66 -0.74 -5.66
N ALA A 189 -5.64 -1.63 -5.43
CA ALA A 189 -7.03 -1.42 -5.81
C ALA A 189 -7.62 -0.17 -5.14
N ARG A 190 -7.32 0.04 -3.85
CA ARG A 190 -7.71 1.26 -3.13
C ARG A 190 -7.06 2.52 -3.71
N ALA A 191 -5.75 2.49 -3.95
CA ALA A 191 -5.05 3.62 -4.53
C ALA A 191 -5.60 3.97 -5.92
N TYR A 192 -5.86 2.96 -6.74
CA TYR A 192 -6.44 3.17 -8.05
C TYR A 192 -7.83 3.83 -7.96
N ASN A 193 -8.72 3.35 -7.09
CA ASN A 193 -10.04 3.97 -6.89
C ASN A 193 -9.96 5.44 -6.48
N ILE A 194 -9.00 5.80 -5.60
CA ILE A 194 -8.84 7.18 -5.13
C ILE A 194 -8.27 8.10 -6.22
N TRP A 195 -7.32 7.61 -7.02
CA TRP A 195 -6.45 8.47 -7.83
C TRP A 195 -6.65 8.36 -9.35
N ALA A 196 -7.44 7.41 -9.85
CA ALA A 196 -7.66 7.21 -11.28
C ALA A 196 -9.04 7.71 -11.75
N PRO A 197 -9.15 8.94 -12.29
CA PRO A 197 -10.42 9.48 -12.78
C PRO A 197 -10.91 8.80 -14.07
N ALA A 198 -10.04 8.09 -14.80
CA ALA A 198 -10.38 7.38 -16.03
C ALA A 198 -9.54 6.10 -16.20
N ILE A 199 -10.20 5.01 -16.61
CA ILE A 199 -9.57 3.73 -16.92
C ILE A 199 -8.92 3.82 -18.31
N SER A 200 -7.60 3.65 -18.41
CA SER A 200 -6.91 3.59 -19.72
C SER A 200 -7.35 2.34 -20.49
N HIS A 201 -7.18 2.34 -21.82
CA HIS A 201 -7.50 1.16 -22.63
C HIS A 201 -6.70 -0.07 -22.19
N GLU A 202 -5.41 0.10 -21.93
CA GLU A 202 -4.51 -0.97 -21.49
C GLU A 202 -4.92 -1.53 -20.12
N MET A 203 -5.32 -0.66 -19.20
CA MET A 203 -5.83 -1.05 -17.89
C MET A 203 -7.16 -1.80 -18.02
N LYS A 204 -8.06 -1.33 -18.89
CA LYS A 204 -9.33 -2.01 -19.15
C LYS A 204 -9.09 -3.42 -19.70
N SER A 205 -8.19 -3.57 -20.66
CA SER A 205 -7.79 -4.89 -21.17
C SER A 205 -7.26 -5.78 -20.06
N PHE A 206 -6.33 -5.29 -19.24
CA PHE A 206 -5.78 -6.03 -18.11
C PHE A 206 -6.84 -6.50 -17.11
N LEU A 207 -7.74 -5.61 -16.67
CA LEU A 207 -8.81 -5.97 -15.73
C LEU A 207 -9.76 -7.02 -16.33
N LEU A 208 -10.07 -6.94 -17.63
CA LEU A 208 -10.92 -7.94 -18.27
C LEU A 208 -10.23 -9.31 -18.40
N GLU A 209 -8.91 -9.34 -18.49
CA GLU A 209 -8.10 -10.56 -18.56
C GLU A 209 -7.85 -11.17 -17.17
N ASN A 210 -7.75 -10.36 -16.11
CA ASN A 210 -7.39 -10.79 -14.77
C ASN A 210 -8.57 -10.70 -13.78
N LYS A 211 -9.17 -11.87 -13.47
CA LYS A 211 -10.38 -11.99 -12.63
C LYS A 211 -10.20 -11.49 -11.21
N ASP A 212 -9.01 -11.67 -10.63
CA ASP A 212 -8.74 -11.27 -9.26
C ASP A 212 -8.59 -9.75 -9.19
N ALA A 213 -7.83 -9.16 -10.12
CA ALA A 213 -7.65 -7.72 -10.20
C ALA A 213 -8.97 -6.96 -10.41
N ILE A 214 -9.86 -7.45 -11.29
CA ILE A 214 -11.17 -6.82 -11.49
C ILE A 214 -12.08 -6.98 -10.27
N THR A 215 -12.00 -8.11 -9.56
CA THR A 215 -12.78 -8.35 -8.34
C THR A 215 -12.35 -7.39 -7.24
N ASP A 216 -11.05 -7.28 -6.96
CA ASP A 216 -10.52 -6.36 -5.95
C ASP A 216 -10.82 -4.90 -6.29
N TYR A 217 -10.71 -4.54 -7.58
CA TYR A 217 -11.07 -3.21 -8.05
C TYR A 217 -12.54 -2.86 -7.75
N PHE A 218 -13.48 -3.72 -8.17
CA PHE A 218 -14.91 -3.51 -7.92
C PHE A 218 -15.25 -3.55 -6.44
N PHE A 219 -14.61 -4.43 -5.67
CA PHE A 219 -14.80 -4.54 -4.23
C PHE A 219 -14.38 -3.24 -3.53
N GLU A 220 -13.18 -2.73 -3.83
CA GLU A 220 -12.71 -1.47 -3.23
C GLU A 220 -13.54 -0.27 -3.70
N MET A 221 -14.03 -0.25 -4.94
CA MET A 221 -14.94 0.79 -5.42
C MET A 221 -16.29 0.74 -4.69
N ALA A 222 -16.84 -0.46 -4.48
CA ALA A 222 -18.08 -0.65 -3.73
C ALA A 222 -17.90 -0.26 -2.26
N ARG A 223 -16.78 -0.67 -1.65
CA ARG A 223 -16.40 -0.32 -0.28
C ARG A 223 -16.30 1.19 -0.10
N GLU A 224 -15.60 1.89 -1.00
CA GLU A 224 -15.51 3.35 -0.95
C GLU A 224 -16.89 4.01 -1.07
N ARG A 225 -17.78 3.52 -1.95
CA ARG A 225 -19.16 4.02 -2.04
C ARG A 225 -20.00 3.77 -0.79
N LEU A 226 -19.73 2.69 -0.06
CA LEU A 226 -20.38 2.39 1.22
C LEU A 226 -19.78 3.24 2.36
N GLU A 227 -18.46 3.42 2.40
CA GLU A 227 -17.72 4.15 3.44
C GLU A 227 -17.86 5.68 3.29
N LEU A 228 -17.60 6.24 2.11
CA LEU A 228 -17.79 7.68 1.82
C LEU A 228 -19.26 8.06 1.71
N GLY A 229 -20.13 7.06 1.62
CA GLY A 229 -21.54 7.28 1.51
C GLY A 229 -22.01 7.69 0.12
N SER A 230 -23.31 7.60 -0.10
CA SER A 230 -23.92 8.10 -1.34
C SER A 230 -23.91 9.62 -1.31
N CYS A 231 -23.19 10.26 -2.22
CA CYS A 231 -23.33 11.70 -2.45
C CYS A 231 -24.75 11.97 -2.96
N ARG A 232 -25.54 12.67 -2.17
CA ARG A 232 -26.86 13.14 -2.58
C ARG A 232 -26.81 14.60 -2.95
N VAL A 233 -27.51 14.93 -4.03
CA VAL A 233 -27.61 16.28 -4.56
C VAL A 233 -29.06 16.73 -4.55
N CYS A 234 -29.27 17.99 -4.22
CA CYS A 234 -30.53 18.67 -4.45
C CYS A 234 -30.44 19.38 -5.80
N TRP A 235 -31.15 18.90 -6.81
CA TRP A 235 -31.12 19.51 -8.15
C TRP A 235 -31.75 20.91 -8.19
N HIS A 236 -32.55 21.28 -7.19
CA HIS A 236 -33.18 22.60 -7.12
C HIS A 236 -32.20 23.72 -6.73
N CYS A 237 -31.34 23.49 -5.73
CA CYS A 237 -30.42 24.51 -5.20
C CYS A 237 -28.94 24.10 -5.29
N ASN A 238 -28.66 22.96 -5.91
CA ASN A 238 -27.33 22.36 -6.06
C ASN A 238 -26.62 22.03 -4.72
N TYR A 239 -27.37 21.94 -3.63
CA TYR A 239 -26.84 21.52 -2.32
C TYR A 239 -26.37 20.06 -2.37
N GLN A 240 -25.15 19.79 -1.92
CA GLN A 240 -24.55 18.46 -1.93
C GLN A 240 -24.28 17.98 -0.51
N VAL A 241 -24.57 16.71 -0.26
CA VAL A 241 -24.31 16.09 1.05
C VAL A 241 -23.79 14.67 0.86
N ASN A 242 -22.77 14.32 1.63
CA ASN A 242 -22.24 12.97 1.65
C ASN A 242 -22.95 12.18 2.75
N VAL A 243 -23.50 11.02 2.37
CA VAL A 243 -24.37 10.21 3.23
C VAL A 243 -23.69 8.89 3.58
N CYS A 244 -22.86 8.89 4.63
CA CYS A 244 -22.15 7.68 5.08
C CYS A 244 -23.13 6.58 5.53
N VAL A 245 -22.86 5.34 5.14
CA VAL A 245 -23.69 4.17 5.46
C VAL A 245 -23.32 3.57 6.82
N THR A 246 -22.10 3.83 7.31
CA THR A 246 -21.63 3.38 8.62
C THR A 246 -21.81 4.47 9.69
N PRO A 247 -22.07 4.09 10.97
CA PRO A 247 -22.09 5.06 12.06
C PRO A 247 -20.70 5.71 12.13
N ALA A 248 -20.68 7.03 11.95
CA ALA A 248 -19.49 7.85 11.78
C ALA A 248 -18.32 7.40 12.65
N ASP A 249 -17.28 6.84 12.03
CA ASP A 249 -15.96 6.81 12.63
C ASP A 249 -15.44 8.25 12.60
N PRO A 250 -15.23 8.89 13.75
CA PRO A 250 -14.82 10.29 13.83
C PRO A 250 -13.41 10.56 13.26
N THR A 251 -12.67 9.52 12.86
CA THR A 251 -11.33 9.64 12.25
C THR A 251 -11.35 9.83 10.74
N VAL A 252 -12.50 9.71 10.07
CA VAL A 252 -12.62 9.97 8.63
C VAL A 252 -12.71 11.47 8.40
N GLU A 253 -11.56 12.11 8.15
CA GLU A 253 -11.51 13.49 7.69
C GLU A 253 -12.36 13.67 6.44
N ASN A 254 -13.36 14.53 6.57
CA ASN A 254 -14.25 14.92 5.50
C ASN A 254 -13.50 15.77 4.46
N ARG A 255 -12.95 15.11 3.43
CA ARG A 255 -12.13 15.73 2.37
C ARG A 255 -12.84 16.80 1.52
N TYR A 256 -14.15 16.99 1.68
CA TYR A 256 -14.94 17.81 0.76
C TYR A 256 -15.59 19.06 1.39
N ASP A 257 -15.29 19.39 2.65
CA ASP A 257 -15.97 20.48 3.39
C ASP A 257 -17.52 20.37 3.35
N THR A 258 -18.06 19.19 3.05
CA THR A 258 -19.49 18.94 2.89
C THR A 258 -20.02 18.19 4.11
N PRO A 259 -21.00 18.72 4.84
CA PRO A 259 -21.39 18.11 6.12
C PRO A 259 -21.82 16.65 5.95
N VAL A 260 -21.29 15.75 6.78
CA VAL A 260 -21.54 14.30 6.72
C VAL A 260 -22.67 13.94 7.68
N TYR A 261 -23.66 13.18 7.21
CA TYR A 261 -24.80 12.76 8.03
C TYR A 261 -25.06 11.25 7.89
N ASN A 262 -25.54 10.63 8.97
CA ASN A 262 -25.98 9.24 8.96
C ASN A 262 -27.14 9.04 7.96
N ALA A 263 -27.08 7.95 7.19
CA ALA A 263 -28.01 7.61 6.11
C ALA A 263 -29.51 7.66 6.44
N HIS A 264 -29.87 7.56 7.72
CA HIS A 264 -31.25 7.58 8.17
C HIS A 264 -31.92 8.97 8.14
N PHE A 265 -31.18 10.08 8.03
CA PHE A 265 -31.71 11.40 8.39
C PHE A 265 -31.91 12.41 7.24
N LEU A 266 -31.41 12.19 6.02
CA LEU A 266 -31.49 13.21 4.96
C LEU A 266 -32.23 12.74 3.71
N LYS A 267 -33.56 12.67 3.80
CA LYS A 267 -34.46 12.55 2.63
C LYS A 267 -34.66 13.88 1.90
N HIS A 268 -34.54 15.01 2.61
CA HIS A 268 -34.83 16.35 2.10
C HIS A 268 -33.64 17.29 2.30
N CYS A 269 -33.49 18.25 1.40
CA CYS A 269 -32.43 19.25 1.40
C CYS A 269 -32.63 20.24 2.56
N PRO A 270 -31.65 20.44 3.45
CA PRO A 270 -31.77 21.39 4.55
C PRO A 270 -31.82 22.85 4.07
N SER A 271 -31.36 23.15 2.85
CA SER A 271 -31.38 24.50 2.30
C SER A 271 -32.74 24.90 1.67
N CYS A 272 -33.51 23.94 1.12
CA CYS A 272 -34.72 24.28 0.36
C CYS A 272 -35.89 23.30 0.54
N GLY A 273 -35.75 22.24 1.34
CA GLY A 273 -36.80 21.25 1.59
C GLY A 273 -37.02 20.23 0.46
N ASN A 274 -36.45 20.43 -0.73
CA ASN A 274 -36.63 19.50 -1.85
C ASN A 274 -35.94 18.14 -1.62
N PRO A 275 -36.45 17.04 -2.20
CA PRO A 275 -35.84 15.72 -2.07
C PRO A 275 -34.37 15.70 -2.50
N LEU A 276 -33.56 14.96 -1.75
CA LEU A 276 -32.16 14.70 -2.07
C LEU A 276 -32.03 13.41 -2.88
N GLN A 277 -31.56 13.53 -4.12
CA GLN A 277 -31.40 12.39 -5.04
C GLN A 277 -29.94 11.92 -5.10
N PRO A 278 -29.68 10.62 -5.28
CA PRO A 278 -28.32 10.13 -5.54
C PRO A 278 -27.73 10.79 -6.79
N ARG A 279 -26.51 11.32 -6.69
CA ARG A 279 -25.83 12.02 -7.80
C ARG A 279 -25.68 11.14 -9.05
N SER A 280 -25.63 9.82 -8.88
CA SER A 280 -25.50 8.84 -9.96
C SER A 280 -26.75 8.63 -10.83
N LEU A 281 -27.92 9.12 -10.43
CA LEU A 281 -29.19 8.90 -11.15
C LEU A 281 -29.56 10.02 -12.13
N GLY A 282 -28.80 11.13 -12.17
CA GLY A 282 -29.23 12.33 -12.92
C GLY A 282 -30.48 12.98 -12.33
N PRO A 283 -30.94 14.14 -12.85
CA PRO A 283 -32.22 14.70 -12.44
C PRO A 283 -33.35 13.79 -12.97
N VAL A 284 -34.16 13.25 -12.06
CA VAL A 284 -35.47 12.72 -12.43
C VAL A 284 -36.33 13.92 -12.79
N LEU A 285 -36.55 14.14 -14.09
CA LEU A 285 -37.56 15.08 -14.55
C LEU A 285 -38.91 14.42 -14.26
N ASP A 286 -39.62 14.96 -13.27
CA ASP A 286 -41.02 14.62 -13.05
C ASP A 286 -41.84 15.22 -14.21
N ASP A 287 -42.53 14.38 -14.97
CA ASP A 287 -43.61 14.77 -15.89
C ASP A 287 -44.86 15.20 -15.10
#